data_AF-A0A849WI31-F1
#
_entry.id   AF-A0A849WI31-F1
#
_cell.length_a   1.000
_cell.length_b   1.000
_cell.length_c   1.000
_cell.angle_alpha   90.00
_cell.angle_beta   90.00
_cell.angle_gamma   90.00
#
_symmetry.space_group_name_H-M   'P 1'
#
loop_
_entity.id
_entity.type
_entity.pdbx_description
1 polymer ?
#
loop_
_entity_poly.entity_id
_entity_poly.type
_entity_poly.pdbx_seq_one_letter_code
_entity_poly.pdbx_strand_id
1 'polypeptide(L)'
;MDFIFCPICHKQISITAHSCPHCGHPIDEKDKTELKQTAKNVEKIVKRKESMFKFGCFMVILTIVLVGGAFATGNLREVNFIAVAVIFFIGLSLMGAN
;
A
#
# COMPACT_ATOMS: atom_id res chain seq x y z
N MET A 1 6.83 19.81 -16.16
CA MET A 1 7.02 19.44 -17.58
C MET A 1 6.44 18.04 -17.71
N ASP A 2 5.30 17.92 -18.40
CA ASP A 2 4.49 16.71 -18.37
C ASP A 2 4.76 15.86 -19.62
N PHE A 3 5.08 14.59 -19.38
CA PHE A 3 5.36 13.61 -20.44
C PHE A 3 4.43 12.41 -20.26
N ILE A 4 4.05 11.79 -21.37
CA ILE A 4 3.25 10.55 -21.40
C ILE A 4 3.99 9.48 -22.20
N PHE A 5 3.57 8.23 -22.09
CA PHE A 5 4.08 7.14 -22.91
C PHE A 5 3.13 6.89 -24.08
N CYS A 6 3.68 6.70 -25.27
CA CYS A 6 2.88 6.32 -26.44
C CYS A 6 2.26 4.92 -26.24
N PRO A 7 0.96 4.72 -26.46
CA PRO A 7 0.29 3.43 -26.25
C PRO A 7 0.73 2.34 -27.24
N ILE A 8 1.32 2.73 -28.37
CA ILE A 8 1.77 1.81 -29.42
C ILE A 8 3.24 1.43 -29.20
N CYS A 9 4.12 2.42 -29.13
CA CYS A 9 5.57 2.18 -29.11
C CYS A 9 6.20 2.27 -27.72
N HIS A 10 5.42 2.64 -26.68
CA HIS A 10 5.84 2.76 -25.29
C HIS A 10 7.04 3.71 -25.07
N LYS A 11 7.34 4.59 -26.02
CA LYS A 11 8.35 5.63 -25.86
C LYS A 11 7.76 6.89 -25.22
N GLN A 12 8.60 7.62 -24.51
CA GLN A 12 8.26 8.86 -23.86
C GLN A 12 8.04 9.97 -24.89
N ILE A 13 6.97 10.73 -24.69
CA ILE A 13 6.54 11.82 -25.57
C ILE A 13 5.98 12.98 -24.75
N SER A 14 5.97 14.18 -25.33
CA SER A 14 5.36 15.35 -24.67
C SER A 14 3.85 15.17 -24.55
N ILE A 15 3.27 15.57 -23.41
CA ILE A 15 1.80 15.55 -23.23
C ILE A 15 1.07 16.43 -24.26
N THR A 16 1.76 17.41 -24.86
CA THR A 16 1.22 18.30 -25.89
C THR A 16 1.37 17.76 -27.31
N ALA A 17 2.06 16.64 -27.51
CA ALA A 17 2.21 16.06 -28.84
C ALA A 17 0.85 15.57 -29.36
N HIS A 18 0.54 15.91 -30.63
CA HIS A 18 -0.63 15.41 -31.37
C HIS A 18 -0.33 14.10 -32.12
N SER A 19 0.94 13.75 -32.26
CA SER A 19 1.40 12.52 -32.90
C SER A 19 2.73 12.08 -32.30
N CYS A 20 2.94 10.76 -32.21
CA CYS A 20 4.18 10.22 -31.68
C CYS A 20 5.32 10.41 -32.68
N PRO A 21 6.44 11.07 -32.33
CA PRO A 21 7.58 11.25 -33.23
C PRO A 21 8.34 9.94 -33.51
N HIS A 22 8.08 8.89 -32.75
CA HIS A 22 8.82 7.63 -32.85
C HIS A 22 8.11 6.57 -33.70
N CYS A 23 6.77 6.59 -33.73
CA CYS A 23 5.98 5.62 -34.51
C CYS A 23 4.98 6.26 -35.48
N GLY A 24 4.79 7.58 -35.43
CA GLY A 24 3.84 8.29 -36.28
C GLY A 24 2.37 8.15 -35.88
N HIS A 25 2.05 7.43 -34.80
CA HIS A 25 0.67 7.25 -34.36
C HIS A 25 0.07 8.57 -33.83
N PRO A 26 -1.13 8.98 -34.29
CA PRO A 26 -1.83 10.15 -33.78
C PRO A 26 -2.22 9.95 -32.31
N ILE A 27 -2.22 11.02 -31.54
CA ILE A 27 -2.48 11.02 -30.11
C ILE A 27 -3.66 11.93 -29.86
N ASP A 28 -4.84 11.33 -29.84
CA ASP A 28 -6.08 12.03 -29.58
C ASP A 28 -6.14 12.54 -28.14
N GLU A 29 -6.77 13.71 -27.94
CA GLU A 29 -6.92 14.32 -26.61
C GLU A 29 -7.81 13.48 -25.67
N LYS A 30 -8.60 12.56 -26.23
CA LYS A 30 -9.42 11.60 -25.48
C LYS A 30 -8.53 10.66 -24.64
N ASP A 31 -7.44 10.14 -25.19
CA ASP A 31 -6.47 9.29 -24.48
C ASP A 31 -5.81 10.02 -23.29
N LYS A 32 -5.56 11.32 -23.43
CA LYS A 32 -4.91 12.13 -22.36
C LYS A 32 -5.80 12.26 -21.12
N THR A 33 -7.11 12.19 -21.30
CA THR A 33 -8.08 12.38 -20.21
C THR A 33 -8.25 11.10 -19.41
N GLU A 34 -8.25 9.94 -20.06
CA GLU A 34 -8.34 8.64 -19.41
C GLU A 34 -7.06 8.29 -18.64
N LEU A 35 -5.87 8.59 -19.18
CA LEU A 35 -4.61 8.40 -18.45
C LEU A 35 -4.54 9.24 -17.16
N LYS A 36 -5.03 10.49 -17.19
CA LYS A 36 -5.05 11.36 -16.01
C LYS A 36 -6.02 10.89 -14.92
N GLN A 37 -7.16 10.32 -15.31
CA GLN A 37 -8.15 9.81 -14.35
C GLN A 37 -7.66 8.53 -13.66
N THR A 38 -7.02 7.63 -14.40
CA THR A 38 -6.45 6.40 -13.83
C THR A 38 -5.30 6.72 -12.88
N ALA A 39 -4.41 7.65 -13.23
CA ALA A 39 -3.32 8.09 -12.34
C ALA A 39 -3.84 8.70 -11.02
N LYS A 40 -4.90 9.52 -11.07
CA LYS A 40 -5.52 10.09 -9.86
C LYS A 40 -6.17 9.04 -8.97
N ASN A 41 -6.81 8.01 -9.54
CA ASN A 41 -7.40 6.93 -8.76
C ASN A 41 -6.34 6.01 -8.16
N VAL A 42 -5.25 5.74 -8.88
CA VAL A 42 -4.12 4.94 -8.36
C VAL A 42 -3.42 5.68 -7.20
N GLU A 43 -3.22 7.00 -7.28
CA GLU A 43 -2.60 7.76 -6.18
C GLU A 43 -3.42 7.69 -4.88
N LYS A 44 -4.75 7.66 -4.98
CA LYS A 44 -5.63 7.47 -3.81
C LYS A 44 -5.53 6.08 -3.20
N ILE A 45 -5.34 5.04 -4.02
CA ILE A 45 -5.19 3.65 -3.56
C ILE A 45 -3.85 3.48 -2.83
N VAL A 46 -2.78 4.10 -3.34
CA VAL A 46 -1.44 4.02 -2.73
C VAL A 46 -1.37 4.75 -1.39
N LYS A 47 -1.93 5.97 -1.30
CA LYS A 47 -1.95 6.73 -0.03
C LYS A 47 -2.77 6.07 1.08
N ARG A 48 -3.72 5.19 0.75
CA ARG A 48 -4.55 4.48 1.74
C ARG A 48 -3.79 3.39 2.51
N LYS A 49 -2.70 2.86 1.95
CA LYS A 49 -1.99 1.71 2.52
C LYS A 49 -1.01 2.07 3.65
N GLU A 50 -0.63 3.34 3.77
CA GLU A 50 0.38 3.78 4.75
C GLU A 50 -0.15 3.90 6.19
N SER A 51 -1.48 4.05 6.37
CA SER A 51 -2.07 4.29 7.69
C SER A 51 -2.42 3.01 8.45
N MET A 52 -2.55 1.87 7.78
CA MET A 52 -2.94 0.60 8.42
C MET A 52 -1.72 -0.21 8.88
N PHE A 53 -0.54 0.06 8.31
CA PHE A 53 0.69 -0.66 8.65
C PHE A 53 1.35 -0.17 9.95
N LYS A 54 1.18 1.12 10.30
CA LYS A 54 1.72 1.70 11.53
C LYS A 54 1.11 1.09 12.80
N PHE A 55 -0.16 0.72 12.75
CA PHE A 55 -0.85 0.08 13.88
C PHE A 55 -0.40 -1.38 14.08
N GLY A 56 -0.10 -2.08 12.98
CA GLY A 56 0.39 -3.46 13.02
C GLY A 56 1.75 -3.58 13.71
N CYS A 57 2.73 -2.76 13.30
CA CYS A 57 4.06 -2.78 13.92
C CYS A 57 4.04 -2.40 15.41
N PHE A 58 3.19 -1.44 15.82
CA PHE A 58 3.08 -1.05 17.23
C PHE A 58 2.50 -2.17 18.11
N MET A 59 1.48 -2.88 17.62
CA MET A 59 0.88 -4.02 18.33
C MET A 59 1.87 -5.19 18.51
N VAL A 60 2.70 -5.46 17.51
CA VAL A 60 3.74 -6.49 17.59
C VAL A 60 4.83 -6.11 18.60
N ILE A 61 5.26 -4.85 18.63
CA ILE A 61 6.27 -4.39 19.60
C ILE A 61 5.73 -4.46 21.03
N LEU A 62 4.49 -4.02 21.26
CA LEU A 62 3.87 -4.06 22.58
C LEU A 62 3.72 -5.50 23.10
N THR A 63 3.34 -6.45 22.25
CA THR A 63 3.26 -7.87 22.62
C THR A 63 4.63 -8.45 22.97
N ILE A 64 5.69 -8.14 22.21
CA ILE A 64 7.06 -8.59 22.53
C ILE A 64 7.52 -8.05 23.89
N VAL A 65 7.24 -6.77 24.21
CA VAL A 65 7.61 -6.16 25.50
C VAL A 65 6.87 -6.83 26.66
N LEU A 66 5.57 -7.11 26.51
CA LEU A 66 4.78 -7.77 27.55
C LEU A 66 5.22 -9.24 27.76
N VAL A 67 5.51 -9.96 26.67
CA VAL A 67 6.06 -11.32 26.74
C VAL A 67 7.42 -11.32 27.42
N GLY A 68 8.35 -10.47 26.97
CA GLY A 68 9.70 -10.39 27.53
C GLY A 68 9.73 -9.96 29.00
N GLY A 69 8.84 -9.06 29.40
CA GLY A 69 8.66 -8.66 30.80
C GLY A 69 8.15 -9.80 31.69
N ALA A 70 7.17 -10.58 31.22
CA ALA A 70 6.62 -11.72 31.97
C ALA A 70 7.63 -12.87 32.18
N PHE A 71 8.61 -13.02 31.27
CA PHE A 71 9.69 -13.99 31.46
C PHE A 71 10.62 -13.64 32.65
N ALA A 72 10.70 -12.37 33.06
CA ALA A 72 11.53 -11.96 34.19
C ALA A 72 10.87 -12.24 35.56
N THR A 73 9.54 -12.35 35.62
CA THR A 73 8.77 -12.52 36.88
C THR A 73 8.43 -13.98 37.21
N GLY A 74 8.79 -14.96 36.37
CA GLY A 74 8.77 -16.39 36.71
C GLY A 74 7.39 -17.01 36.94
N ASN A 75 6.29 -16.33 36.57
CA ASN A 75 4.94 -16.71 36.95
C ASN A 75 4.16 -17.36 35.77
N LEU A 76 3.88 -18.67 35.87
CA LEU A 76 3.30 -19.49 34.78
C LEU A 76 1.82 -19.16 34.46
N ARG A 77 1.12 -18.38 35.29
CA ARG A 77 -0.28 -17.97 35.08
C ARG A 77 -0.43 -16.79 34.12
N GLU A 78 0.62 -15.96 33.97
CA GLU A 78 0.59 -14.81 33.06
C GLU A 78 0.81 -15.21 31.59
N VAL A 79 1.62 -16.23 31.33
CA VAL A 79 1.95 -16.69 29.96
C VAL A 79 0.71 -17.16 29.19
N ASN A 80 -0.26 -17.76 29.89
CA ASN A 80 -1.50 -18.25 29.28
C ASN A 80 -2.43 -17.08 28.86
N PHE A 81 -2.44 -15.99 29.63
CA PHE A 81 -3.23 -14.79 29.31
C PHE A 81 -2.63 -14.03 28.11
N ILE A 82 -1.30 -13.97 28.05
CA ILE A 82 -0.57 -13.36 26.93
C ILE A 82 -0.79 -14.17 25.64
N ALA A 83 -0.76 -15.50 25.71
CA ALA A 83 -1.03 -16.36 24.55
C ALA A 83 -2.44 -16.15 23.97
N VAL A 84 -3.47 -16.03 24.81
CA VAL A 84 -4.85 -15.76 24.36
C VAL A 84 -4.97 -14.37 23.72
N ALA A 85 -4.30 -13.35 24.28
CA ALA A 85 -4.30 -12.01 23.71
C ALA A 85 -3.65 -11.98 22.32
N VAL A 86 -2.50 -12.65 22.14
CA VAL A 86 -1.80 -12.73 20.85
C VAL A 86 -2.67 -13.40 19.78
N ILE A 87 -3.34 -14.52 20.11
CA ILE A 87 -4.23 -15.22 19.18
C ILE A 87 -5.40 -14.32 18.75
N PHE A 88 -5.97 -13.56 19.69
CA PHE A 88 -7.07 -12.64 19.41
C PHE A 88 -6.66 -11.47 18.48
N PHE A 89 -5.48 -10.88 18.71
CA PHE A 89 -4.97 -9.79 17.88
C PHE A 89 -4.58 -10.25 16.46
N ILE A 90 -4.04 -11.46 16.32
CA ILE A 90 -3.79 -12.07 15.01
C ILE A 90 -5.11 -12.28 14.27
N GLY A 91 -6.15 -12.77 14.96
CA GLY A 91 -7.50 -12.94 14.39
C GLY A 91 -8.11 -11.62 13.89
N LEU A 92 -8.04 -10.55 14.69
CA LEU A 92 -8.53 -9.22 14.31
C LEU A 92 -7.79 -8.65 13.08
N SER A 93 -6.49 -8.91 12.98
CA SER A 93 -5.67 -8.46 11.84
C SER A 93 -6.06 -9.17 10.54
N LEU A 94 -6.53 -10.42 10.60
CA LEU A 94 -7.00 -11.19 9.44
C LEU A 94 -8.41 -10.78 9.00
N MET A 95 -9.30 -10.43 9.93
CA MET A 95 -10.66 -9.96 9.60
C MET A 95 -10.71 -8.56 8.96
N GLY A 96 -9.65 -7.75 9.09
CA GLY A 96 -9.57 -6.43 8.45
C GLY A 96 -9.10 -6.45 6.99
N ALA A 97 -8.77 -7.61 6.43
CA ALA A 97 -8.16 -7.76 5.11
C ALA A 97 -9.12 -8.17 3.98
N ASN A 98 -10.45 -8.22 4.22
CA ASN A 98 -11.45 -8.69 3.26
C ASN A 98 -12.45 -7.59 2.86
#